data_AF-R5M3H3-F1
#
_entry.id   AF-R5M3H3-F1
#
_cell.length_a   1.000
_cell.length_b   1.000
_cell.length_c   1.000
_cell.angle_alpha   90.00
_cell.angle_beta   90.00
_cell.angle_gamma   90.00
#
_symmetry.space_group_name_H-M   'P 1'
#
loop_
_entity.id
_entity.type
_entity.pdbx_description
1 polymer ?
#
loop_
_entity_poly.entity_id
_entity_poly.type
_entity_poly.pdbx_seq_one_letter_code
_entity_poly.pdbx_strand_id
1 'polypeptide(L)'
;MLKINNVKYENITPEIDFTPYELVREGNLNKVNALYITCEEKTFQLDIETTYDIEEMRKLHKNESKDISKYILGLPYKDINGWMYLTNECHCTIQKISSKVYNIKLTGNFEECNEILNIEFDHIFEIK
;
A
#
# COMPACT_ATOMS: atom_id res chain seq x y z
N MET A 1 7.91 8.80 -2.78
CA MET A 1 8.35 9.38 -1.50
C MET A 1 7.75 8.54 -0.39
N LEU A 2 8.59 8.06 0.53
CA LEU A 2 8.15 7.47 1.78
C LEU A 2 8.68 8.34 2.92
N LYS A 3 7.84 8.58 3.93
CA LYS A 3 8.21 9.24 5.17
C LYS A 3 7.65 8.42 6.31
N ILE A 4 8.50 8.10 7.27
CA ILE A 4 8.13 7.42 8.50
C ILE A 4 8.56 8.32 9.64
N ASN A 5 7.61 8.73 10.47
CA ASN A 5 7.77 9.78 11.46
C ASN A 5 8.35 11.06 10.83
N ASN A 6 9.50 11.54 11.30
CA ASN A 6 10.15 12.75 10.79
C ASN A 6 11.25 12.45 9.77
N VAL A 7 11.42 11.19 9.36
CA VAL A 7 12.48 10.75 8.44
C VAL A 7 11.90 10.55 7.05
N LYS A 8 12.48 11.23 6.06
CA LYS A 8 12.10 11.15 4.66
C LYS A 8 13.07 10.24 3.90
N TYR A 9 12.53 9.28 3.18
CA TYR A 9 13.27 8.35 2.33
C TYR A 9 13.00 8.69 0.86
N GLU A 10 13.94 9.40 0.24
CA GLU A 10 13.79 9.90 -1.14
C GLU A 10 14.23 8.89 -2.21
N ASN A 11 15.12 7.95 -1.86
CA ASN A 11 15.74 7.02 -2.80
C ASN A 11 15.14 5.61 -2.77
N ILE A 12 14.10 5.37 -1.97
CA ILE A 12 13.42 4.07 -1.97
C ILE A 12 12.65 3.91 -3.27
N THR A 13 12.88 2.77 -3.93
CA THR A 13 12.13 2.33 -5.10
C THR A 13 11.21 1.20 -4.67
N PRO A 14 9.91 1.46 -4.49
CA PRO A 14 8.97 0.42 -4.08
C PRO A 14 8.88 -0.68 -5.14
N GLU A 15 8.83 -1.93 -4.69
CA GLU A 15 8.42 -3.05 -5.53
C GLU A 15 6.89 -3.08 -5.58
N ILE A 16 6.34 -3.25 -6.78
CA ILE A 16 4.90 -3.31 -7.03
C ILE A 16 4.58 -4.71 -7.55
N ASP A 17 3.75 -5.42 -6.80
CA ASP A 17 3.33 -6.78 -7.13
C ASP A 17 1.81 -6.88 -7.27
N PHE A 18 1.40 -7.78 -8.17
CA PHE A 18 0.01 -8.15 -8.44
C PHE A 18 -0.12 -9.67 -8.60
N THR A 19 0.77 -10.44 -7.95
CA THR A 19 0.78 -11.89 -8.04
C THR A 19 -0.58 -12.42 -7.53
N PRO A 20 -1.25 -13.29 -8.30
CA PRO A 20 -2.55 -13.79 -7.91
C PRO A 20 -2.49 -14.52 -6.57
N TYR A 21 -3.43 -14.22 -5.67
CA TYR A 21 -3.66 -14.97 -4.44
C TYR A 21 -5.16 -15.23 -4.23
N GLU A 22 -5.46 -16.15 -3.32
CA GLU A 22 -6.85 -16.53 -3.03
C GLU A 22 -7.38 -15.73 -1.84
N LEU A 23 -8.53 -15.07 -2.04
CA LEU A 23 -9.23 -14.28 -1.04
C LEU A 23 -10.67 -14.78 -0.92
N VAL A 24 -11.13 -15.00 0.32
CA VAL A 24 -12.55 -15.29 0.57
C VAL A 24 -13.33 -13.98 0.61
N ARG A 25 -14.25 -13.80 -0.34
CA ARG A 25 -15.22 -12.69 -0.37
C ARG A 25 -16.63 -13.26 -0.42
N GLU A 26 -17.48 -12.81 0.50
CA GLU A 26 -18.89 -13.23 0.57
C GLU A 26 -19.06 -14.76 0.62
N GLY A 27 -18.13 -15.45 1.29
CA GLY A 27 -18.13 -16.92 1.40
C GLY A 27 -17.58 -17.68 0.19
N ASN A 28 -17.17 -16.99 -0.88
CA ASN A 28 -16.58 -17.58 -2.07
C ASN A 28 -15.07 -17.35 -2.13
N LEU A 29 -14.32 -18.38 -2.51
CA LEU A 29 -12.89 -18.28 -2.80
C LEU A 29 -12.70 -17.63 -4.18
N ASN A 30 -12.07 -16.47 -4.22
CA ASN A 30 -11.81 -15.72 -5.43
C ASN A 30 -10.31 -15.60 -5.63
N LYS A 31 -9.83 -15.80 -6.86
CA LYS A 31 -8.47 -15.40 -7.25
C LYS A 31 -8.48 -13.90 -7.53
N VAL A 32 -7.63 -13.17 -6.84
CA VAL A 32 -7.48 -11.73 -6.97
C VAL A 32 -6.03 -11.39 -7.26
N ASN A 33 -5.84 -10.36 -8.07
CA ASN A 33 -4.55 -9.76 -8.36
C ASN A 33 -4.53 -8.41 -7.65
N ALA A 34 -4.47 -8.43 -6.32
CA ALA A 34 -4.49 -7.20 -5.55
C ALA A 34 -3.13 -6.51 -5.53
N LEU A 35 -3.16 -5.19 -5.40
CA LEU A 35 -1.97 -4.38 -5.25
C LEU A 35 -1.26 -4.75 -3.94
N TYR A 36 0.01 -5.12 -4.06
CA TYR A 36 0.96 -5.28 -2.96
C TYR A 36 2.16 -4.38 -3.23
N ILE A 37 2.63 -3.67 -2.21
CA ILE A 37 3.78 -2.75 -2.34
C ILE A 37 4.78 -3.05 -1.24
N THR A 38 6.04 -3.28 -1.62
CA THR A 38 7.16 -3.45 -0.68
C THR A 38 8.08 -2.24 -0.75
N CYS A 39 8.36 -1.62 0.38
CA CYS A 39 9.39 -0.61 0.54
C CYS A 39 10.48 -1.17 1.47
N GLU A 40 11.63 -1.52 0.91
CA GLU A 40 12.75 -2.07 1.68
C GLU A 40 13.96 -1.12 1.67
N GLU A 41 14.59 -0.99 2.83
CA GLU A 41 15.87 -0.31 3.04
C GLU A 41 16.70 -1.13 4.03
N LYS A 42 18.00 -0.84 4.18
CA LYS A 42 18.89 -1.65 5.05
C LYS A 42 18.40 -1.83 6.49
N THR A 43 17.64 -0.86 7.00
CA THR A 43 17.21 -0.82 8.41
C THR A 43 15.75 -1.16 8.61
N PHE A 44 14.94 -1.24 7.55
CA PHE A 44 13.53 -1.54 7.68
C PHE A 44 12.90 -2.10 6.40
N GLN A 45 11.76 -2.75 6.57
CA GLN A 45 10.84 -3.09 5.49
C GLN A 45 9.44 -2.61 5.87
N LEU A 46 8.72 -2.01 4.93
CA LEU A 46 7.32 -1.64 5.05
C LEU A 46 6.56 -2.20 3.85
N ASP A 47 5.56 -3.03 4.14
CA ASP A 47 4.67 -3.58 3.13
C ASP A 47 3.31 -2.86 3.21
N ILE A 48 2.64 -2.70 2.07
CA ILE A 48 1.27 -2.19 1.97
C ILE A 48 0.43 -3.28 1.34
N GLU A 49 -0.33 -4.00 2.18
CA GLU A 49 -1.17 -5.11 1.75
C GLU A 49 -2.57 -4.60 1.46
N THR A 50 -3.09 -4.89 0.27
CA THR A 50 -4.44 -4.50 -0.11
C THR A 50 -5.25 -5.69 -0.63
N THR A 51 -6.56 -5.51 -0.73
CA THR A 51 -7.44 -6.35 -1.56
C THR A 51 -7.94 -5.59 -2.79
N TYR A 52 -7.33 -4.43 -3.12
CA TYR A 52 -7.76 -3.64 -4.26
C TYR A 52 -7.18 -4.23 -5.55
N ASP A 53 -8.06 -4.82 -6.34
CA ASP A 53 -7.71 -5.64 -7.49
C ASP A 53 -7.31 -4.78 -8.70
N ILE A 54 -6.33 -5.27 -9.47
CA ILE A 54 -5.84 -4.64 -10.71
C ILE A 54 -6.97 -4.35 -11.72
N GLU A 55 -7.99 -5.21 -11.80
CA GLU A 55 -9.12 -5.02 -12.72
C GLU A 55 -10.03 -3.89 -12.26
N GLU A 56 -10.19 -3.69 -10.94
CA GLU A 56 -10.89 -2.52 -10.39
C GLU A 56 -10.09 -1.23 -10.65
N MET A 57 -8.77 -1.26 -10.51
CA MET A 57 -7.90 -0.14 -10.85
C MET A 57 -7.98 0.24 -12.34
N ARG A 58 -8.07 -0.76 -13.23
CA ARG A 58 -8.15 -0.55 -14.68
C ARG A 58 -9.45 0.17 -15.10
N LYS A 59 -10.55 -0.03 -14.37
CA LYS A 59 -11.86 0.60 -14.60
C LYS A 59 -11.87 2.11 -14.34
N LEU A 60 -10.94 2.65 -13.56
CA LEU A 60 -10.85 4.09 -13.30
C LEU A 60 -10.70 4.90 -14.60
N HIS A 61 -11.34 6.06 -14.64
CA HIS A 61 -11.18 7.06 -15.69
C HIS A 61 -9.91 7.91 -15.48
N LYS A 62 -9.42 8.56 -16.54
CA LYS A 62 -8.25 9.45 -16.42
C LYS A 62 -8.52 10.57 -15.40
N ASN A 63 -7.56 10.78 -14.51
CA ASN A 63 -7.59 11.69 -13.36
C ASN A 63 -8.60 11.32 -12.26
N GLU A 64 -9.36 10.23 -12.39
CA GLU A 64 -10.22 9.72 -11.33
C GLU A 64 -9.37 9.28 -10.14
N SER A 65 -9.77 9.74 -8.95
CA SER A 65 -9.20 9.31 -7.68
C SER A 65 -10.22 8.50 -6.91
N LYS A 66 -9.79 7.38 -6.35
CA LYS A 66 -10.60 6.46 -5.58
C LYS A 66 -10.01 6.30 -4.19
N ASP A 67 -10.84 6.51 -3.17
CA ASP A 67 -10.53 6.09 -1.81
C ASP A 67 -10.57 4.56 -1.74
N ILE A 68 -9.42 3.98 -1.39
CA ILE A 68 -9.22 2.53 -1.24
C ILE A 68 -8.87 2.14 0.20
N SER A 69 -9.05 3.03 1.18
CA SER A 69 -8.69 2.81 2.58
C SER A 69 -9.33 1.53 3.14
N LYS A 70 -10.59 1.25 2.77
CA LYS A 70 -11.31 0.03 3.16
C LYS A 70 -10.76 -1.28 2.58
N TYR A 71 -9.87 -1.18 1.60
CA TYR A 71 -9.23 -2.34 0.97
C TYR A 71 -7.84 -2.62 1.54
N ILE A 72 -7.31 -1.76 2.41
CA ILE A 72 -6.05 -2.04 3.12
C ILE A 72 -6.30 -3.18 4.11
N LEU A 73 -5.51 -4.25 4.00
CA LEU A 73 -5.53 -5.38 4.95
C LEU A 73 -4.65 -5.09 6.15
N GLY A 74 -3.48 -4.50 5.88
CA GLY A 74 -2.55 -4.05 6.89
C GLY A 74 -1.25 -3.57 6.28
N LEU A 75 -0.36 -3.13 7.16
CA LEU A 75 0.98 -2.70 6.79
C LEU A 75 1.99 -3.44 7.66
N PRO A 76 2.45 -4.64 7.26
CA PRO A 76 3.61 -5.27 7.87
C PRO A 76 4.79 -4.31 7.87
N TYR A 77 5.39 -4.13 9.03
CA TYR A 77 6.59 -3.33 9.20
C TYR A 77 7.62 -4.14 9.97
N LYS A 78 8.87 -4.05 9.53
CA LYS A 78 10.01 -4.69 10.17
C LYS A 78 11.12 -3.70 10.35
N ASP A 79 11.75 -3.69 11.52
CA ASP A 79 13.02 -3.01 11.74
C ASP A 79 13.92 -3.81 12.69
N ILE A 80 14.86 -3.11 13.35
CA ILE A 80 15.79 -3.70 14.33
C ILE A 80 15.08 -4.31 15.55
N ASN A 81 13.88 -3.86 15.89
CA ASN A 81 13.10 -4.31 17.05
C ASN A 81 12.24 -5.52 16.71
N GLY A 82 12.08 -5.87 15.43
CA GLY A 82 11.35 -7.05 14.98
C GLY A 82 10.24 -6.70 13.98
N TRP A 83 9.25 -7.60 13.89
CA TRP A 83 8.07 -7.43 13.05
C TRP A 83 6.90 -6.84 13.84
N MET A 84 6.18 -5.91 13.23
CA MET A 84 4.93 -5.33 13.71
C MET A 84 3.91 -5.35 12.59
N TYR A 85 2.65 -5.62 12.93
CA TYR A 85 1.55 -5.53 11.97
C TYR A 85 0.76 -4.26 12.27
N LEU A 86 0.95 -3.22 11.47
CA LEU A 86 0.39 -1.91 11.77
C LEU A 86 -1.10 -1.89 11.42
N THR A 87 -1.96 -2.01 12.43
CA THR A 87 -3.42 -1.98 12.28
C THR A 87 -3.98 -0.71 12.89
N ASN A 88 -4.21 0.32 12.07
CA ASN A 88 -4.94 1.50 12.52
C ASN A 88 -5.58 2.24 11.33
N GLU A 89 -6.34 3.30 11.63
CA GLU A 89 -6.93 4.17 10.62
C GLU A 89 -5.84 4.75 9.70
N CYS A 90 -5.93 4.38 8.42
CA CYS A 90 -5.16 5.01 7.35
C CYS A 90 -6.11 5.54 6.28
N HIS A 91 -5.67 6.59 5.60
CA HIS A 91 -6.30 7.07 4.39
C HIS A 91 -5.42 6.66 3.21
N CYS A 92 -5.99 5.92 2.26
CA CYS A 92 -5.30 5.49 1.07
C CYS A 92 -6.12 5.80 -0.18
N THR A 93 -5.48 6.39 -1.20
CA THR A 93 -6.11 6.74 -2.47
C THR A 93 -5.29 6.21 -3.65
N ILE A 94 -6.00 5.80 -4.70
CA ILE A 94 -5.43 5.51 -6.01
C ILE A 94 -5.99 6.49 -7.02
N GLN A 95 -5.12 7.18 -7.74
CA GLN A 95 -5.48 8.04 -8.85
C GLN A 95 -4.91 7.50 -10.16
N LYS A 96 -5.73 7.44 -11.21
CA LYS A 96 -5.25 7.11 -12.55
C LYS A 96 -4.72 8.36 -13.25
N ILE A 97 -3.43 8.42 -13.54
CA ILE A 97 -2.79 9.55 -14.23
C ILE A 97 -2.94 9.39 -15.76
N SER A 98 -2.69 8.18 -16.26
CA SER A 98 -2.78 7.84 -17.69
C SER A 98 -3.32 6.43 -17.89
N SER A 99 -3.26 5.87 -19.10
CA SER A 99 -3.82 4.54 -19.39
C SER A 99 -3.27 3.43 -18.49
N LYS A 100 -1.98 3.50 -18.15
CA LYS A 100 -1.26 2.50 -17.34
C LYS A 100 -0.56 3.08 -16.11
N VAL A 101 -0.53 4.40 -15.97
CA VAL A 101 0.19 5.09 -14.89
C VAL A 101 -0.78 5.49 -13.79
N TYR A 102 -0.43 5.12 -12.56
CA TYR A 102 -1.22 5.33 -11.36
C TYR A 102 -0.38 6.02 -10.29
N ASN A 103 -1.04 6.80 -9.45
CA ASN A 103 -0.47 7.34 -8.24
C ASN A 103 -1.19 6.76 -7.04
N ILE A 104 -0.43 6.24 -6.07
CA ILE A 104 -0.94 5.85 -4.77
C ILE A 104 -0.49 6.85 -3.73
N LYS A 105 -1.40 7.23 -2.85
CA LYS A 105 -1.09 8.01 -1.66
C LYS A 105 -1.65 7.33 -0.43
N LEU A 106 -0.83 7.13 0.58
CA LEU A 106 -1.22 6.59 1.87
C LEU A 106 -0.72 7.51 2.98
N THR A 107 -1.60 7.84 3.92
CA THR A 107 -1.25 8.54 5.16
C THR A 107 -1.91 7.83 6.33
N GLY A 108 -1.17 7.56 7.39
CA GLY A 108 -1.73 6.92 8.58
C GLY A 108 -0.85 7.12 9.80
N ASN A 109 -1.48 7.04 10.97
CA ASN A 109 -0.80 7.00 12.25
C ASN A 109 -1.07 5.64 12.86
N PHE A 110 -0.01 4.86 13.04
CA PHE A 110 -0.08 3.48 13.51
C PHE A 110 0.53 3.40 14.90
N GLU A 111 -0.13 2.69 15.80
CA GLU A 111 0.38 2.44 17.15
C GLU A 111 0.41 0.94 17.38
N GLU A 112 1.59 0.40 17.66
CA GLU A 112 1.77 -1.01 18.00
C GLU A 112 2.87 -1.11 19.05
N CYS A 113 2.66 -1.91 20.10
CA CYS A 113 3.65 -2.11 21.16
C CYS A 113 4.24 -0.82 21.81
N ASN A 114 3.45 0.25 21.92
CA ASN A 114 3.84 1.60 22.39
C ASN A 114 4.79 2.37 21.44
N GLU A 115 4.97 1.88 20.22
CA GLU A 115 5.63 2.62 19.15
C GLU A 115 4.57 3.29 18.28
N ILE A 116 4.77 4.58 17.98
CA ILE A 116 3.91 5.33 17.06
C ILE A 116 4.70 5.56 15.76
N LEU A 117 4.11 5.13 14.66
CA LEU A 117 4.61 5.33 13.30
C LEU A 117 3.64 6.20 12.51
N ASN A 118 4.07 7.40 12.18
CA ASN A 118 3.35 8.29 11.26
C ASN A 118 3.90 8.03 9.85
N ILE A 119 3.11 7.43 8.98
CA ILE A 119 3.54 7.05 7.63
C ILE A 119 2.87 7.96 6.62
N GLU A 120 3.68 8.53 5.72
CA GLU A 120 3.23 9.20 4.50
C GLU A 120 3.92 8.54 3.31
N PHE A 121 3.13 8.05 2.37
CA PHE A 121 3.59 7.42 1.14
C PHE A 121 2.92 8.09 -0.05
N ASP A 122 3.70 8.47 -1.05
CA ASP A 122 3.23 9.02 -2.32
C ASP A 122 4.11 8.46 -3.43
N HIS A 123 3.56 7.61 -4.29
CA HIS A 123 4.33 6.92 -5.32
C HIS A 123 3.58 6.81 -6.64
N ILE A 124 4.30 6.93 -7.74
CA ILE A 124 3.78 6.77 -9.10
C ILE A 124 4.36 5.47 -9.66
N PHE A 125 3.50 4.60 -10.17
CA PHE A 125 3.89 3.34 -10.78
C PHE A 125 3.12 3.08 -12.08
N GLU A 126 3.64 2.16 -12.89
CA GLU A 126 3.03 1.72 -14.13
C GLU A 126 2.63 0.24 -14.02
N ILE A 127 1.41 -0.07 -14.45
CA ILE A 127 0.91 -1.44 -14.57
C ILE A 127 1.20 -1.92 -16.00
N LYS A 128 2.00 -2.98 -16.12
CA LYS A 128 2.40 -3.54 -17.43
C LYS A 128 1.23 -4.25 -18.13
#